data_AF-A0A1V5A415-F1
#
_entry.id   AF-A0A1V5A415-F1
#
_cell.length_a   1.000
_cell.length_b   1.000
_cell.length_c   1.000
_cell.angle_alpha   90.00
_cell.angle_beta   90.00
_cell.angle_gamma   90.00
#
_symmetry.space_group_name_H-M   'P 1'
#
loop_
_entity.id
_entity.type
_entity.pdbx_description
1 polymer ?
#
loop_
_entity_poly.entity_id
_entity_poly.type
_entity_poly.pdbx_seq_one_letter_code
_entity_poly.pdbx_strand_id
1 'polypeptide(L)'
;MKRIRSILSIILVAILVQGVFALSITVEPESIERGDQVTVAIVDLPDNSTFSMHIEGTFAATPGGTFSFETRNLVLPFALNDGSLSATLRNTDTNVLIVKKGDTEVKKVGLSQNGVFSTTDSGSIPAGTYETISLGGTAAADATHIIASMTIQGRKSGPPDSEITFIVDGVADGEVAITVSVDGGTALSRTIQVGSPVTITPTQTYYSSGGGGGRTSVYATTATTAVTTTPTTTRTTTVTASPTGEETAAPAAVQTVGEVTVTHEPPVTSSPSPTATPLAAYLAPLGIAILLLIGSMRRR
;
A
#
# COMPACT_ATOMS: atom_id res chain seq x y z
N MET A 1 42.69 -8.50 46.71
CA MET A 1 42.92 -7.99 45.34
C MET A 1 42.24 -8.82 44.23
N LYS A 2 42.52 -10.13 44.05
CA LYS A 2 41.91 -10.96 42.97
C LYS A 2 40.37 -10.88 42.88
N ARG A 3 39.65 -10.99 44.01
CA ARG A 3 38.17 -10.93 44.04
C ARG A 3 37.60 -9.57 43.58
N ILE A 4 38.25 -8.46 43.96
CA ILE A 4 37.84 -7.10 43.56
C ILE A 4 38.01 -6.90 42.05
N ARG A 5 39.12 -7.38 41.46
CA ARG A 5 39.30 -7.36 39.99
C ARG A 5 38.22 -8.17 39.27
N SER A 6 37.86 -9.35 39.79
CA SER A 6 36.81 -10.19 39.19
C SER A 6 35.43 -9.54 39.22
N ILE A 7 35.06 -8.88 40.33
CA ILE A 7 33.79 -8.15 40.46
C ILE A 7 33.77 -6.95 39.50
N LEU A 8 34.87 -6.20 39.40
CA LEU A 8 34.99 -5.07 38.48
C LEU A 8 34.86 -5.51 37.01
N SER A 9 35.45 -6.65 36.63
CA SER A 9 35.29 -7.22 35.29
C SER A 9 33.86 -7.66 34.98
N ILE A 10 33.14 -8.24 35.94
CA ILE A 10 31.73 -8.63 35.77
C ILE A 10 30.85 -7.39 35.62
N ILE A 11 31.07 -6.34 36.42
CA ILE A 11 30.35 -5.07 36.31
C ILE A 11 30.65 -4.39 34.97
N LEU A 12 31.90 -4.40 34.51
CA LEU A 12 32.28 -3.83 33.20
C LEU A 12 31.62 -4.57 32.03
N VAL A 13 31.51 -5.90 32.10
CA VAL A 13 30.79 -6.71 31.10
C VAL A 13 29.28 -6.48 31.19
N ALA A 14 28.71 -6.32 32.38
CA ALA A 14 27.29 -6.01 32.55
C ALA A 14 26.90 -4.62 32.01
N ILE A 15 27.79 -3.62 32.14
CA ILE A 15 27.60 -2.28 31.54
C ILE A 15 27.72 -2.31 30.01
N LEU A 16 28.43 -3.30 29.45
CA LEU A 16 28.53 -3.54 28.00
C LEU A 16 27.31 -4.26 27.41
N VAL A 17 26.39 -4.77 28.24
CA VAL A 17 25.06 -5.23 27.77
C VAL A 17 24.15 -4.01 27.63
N GLN A 18 24.46 -3.16 26.64
CA GLN A 18 23.46 -2.21 26.15
C GLN A 18 22.30 -3.01 25.57
N GLY A 19 21.07 -2.60 25.92
CA GLY A 19 19.87 -3.28 25.46
C GLY A 19 19.84 -3.33 23.94
N VAL A 20 19.84 -4.53 23.37
CA VAL A 20 19.51 -4.74 21.97
C VAL A 20 18.01 -4.56 21.87
N PHE A 21 17.60 -3.32 21.60
CA PHE A 21 16.25 -3.02 21.15
C PHE A 21 15.98 -3.80 19.86
N ALA A 22 14.96 -4.65 19.88
CA ALA A 22 14.61 -5.51 18.76
C ALA A 22 13.56 -4.79 17.93
N LEU A 23 13.93 -4.39 16.70
CA LEU A 23 13.01 -3.87 15.70
C LEU A 23 11.74 -4.71 15.65
N SER A 24 10.59 -4.06 15.89
CA SER A 24 9.28 -4.69 15.83
C SER A 24 8.41 -3.94 14.83
N ILE A 25 7.71 -4.67 13.97
CA ILE A 25 6.77 -4.12 12.99
C ILE A 25 5.48 -4.94 13.04
N THR A 26 4.35 -4.27 13.25
CA THR A 26 3.02 -4.89 13.30
C THR A 26 2.05 -4.16 12.39
N VAL A 27 0.99 -4.85 11.95
CA VAL A 27 -0.07 -4.31 11.10
C VAL A 27 -1.42 -4.66 11.67
N GLU A 28 -2.29 -3.65 11.78
CA GLU A 28 -3.68 -3.77 12.20
C GLU A 28 -4.60 -2.96 11.26
N PRO A 29 -5.88 -3.33 11.09
CA PRO A 29 -6.53 -4.54 11.60
C PRO A 29 -6.23 -5.77 10.71
N GLU A 30 -6.75 -6.94 11.09
CA GLU A 30 -6.57 -8.19 10.34
C GLU A 30 -7.44 -8.31 9.07
N SER A 31 -8.53 -7.53 8.99
CA SER A 31 -9.49 -7.44 7.90
C SER A 31 -10.09 -6.03 7.87
N ILE A 32 -10.43 -5.53 6.69
CA ILE A 32 -10.96 -4.17 6.48
C ILE A 32 -12.20 -4.17 5.59
N GLU A 33 -13.13 -3.26 5.83
CA GLU A 33 -14.10 -2.82 4.82
C GLU A 33 -13.50 -1.69 3.96
N ARG A 34 -14.13 -1.36 2.82
CA ARG A 34 -13.70 -0.23 2.00
C ARG A 34 -13.78 1.07 2.81
N GLY A 35 -12.68 1.81 2.86
CA GLY A 35 -12.60 3.08 3.56
C GLY A 35 -12.07 2.97 4.99
N ASP A 36 -11.85 1.75 5.51
CA ASP A 36 -11.18 1.56 6.80
C ASP A 36 -9.69 1.92 6.73
N GLN A 37 -9.15 2.28 7.90
CA GLN A 37 -7.74 2.61 8.07
C GLN A 37 -6.93 1.36 8.47
N VAL A 38 -5.79 1.19 7.80
CA VAL A 38 -4.70 0.29 8.21
C VAL A 38 -3.62 1.11 8.93
N THR A 39 -3.07 0.54 9.99
CA THR A 39 -1.94 1.09 10.77
C THR A 39 -0.79 0.09 10.74
N VAL A 40 0.39 0.56 10.32
CA VAL A 40 1.68 -0.13 10.44
C VAL A 40 2.44 0.51 11.60
N ALA A 41 2.51 -0.16 12.75
CA ALA A 41 3.29 0.32 13.89
C ALA A 41 4.72 -0.22 13.80
N ILE A 42 5.69 0.66 14.03
CA ILE A 42 7.13 0.42 13.91
C ILE A 42 7.77 0.88 15.22
N VAL A 43 8.59 0.02 15.83
CA VAL A 43 9.30 0.29 17.07
C VAL A 43 10.80 0.05 16.86
N ASP A 44 11.62 0.95 17.38
CA ASP A 44 13.10 0.87 17.36
C ASP A 44 13.73 0.75 15.96
N LEU A 45 13.17 1.40 14.92
CA LEU A 45 13.75 1.39 13.56
C LEU A 45 14.87 2.45 13.42
N PRO A 46 16.14 2.04 13.27
CA PRO A 46 17.26 2.99 13.25
C PRO A 46 17.24 3.93 12.05
N ASP A 47 17.81 5.13 12.22
CA ASP A 47 18.07 6.02 11.09
C ASP A 47 19.18 5.46 10.19
N ASN A 48 19.10 5.83 8.91
CA ASN A 48 19.90 5.32 7.80
C ASN A 48 19.74 3.82 7.48
N SER A 49 18.87 3.07 8.20
CA SER A 49 18.39 1.77 7.70
C SER A 49 17.62 1.94 6.37
N THR A 50 17.77 0.95 5.50
CA THR A 50 17.07 0.87 4.21
C THR A 50 15.66 0.33 4.45
N PHE A 51 14.67 1.21 4.50
CA PHE A 51 13.27 0.85 4.65
C PHE A 51 12.62 0.64 3.28
N SER A 52 11.76 -0.36 3.17
CA SER A 52 10.90 -0.59 2.01
C SER A 52 9.54 -1.09 2.48
N MET A 53 8.46 -0.47 2.02
CA MET A 53 7.09 -0.91 2.21
C MET A 53 6.45 -1.15 0.84
N HIS A 54 5.99 -2.38 0.63
CA HIS A 54 5.27 -2.82 -0.54
C HIS A 54 3.80 -3.08 -0.19
N ILE A 55 2.89 -2.53 -0.98
CA ILE A 55 1.44 -2.74 -0.88
C ILE A 55 0.97 -3.30 -2.21
N GLU A 56 0.32 -4.47 -2.22
CA GLU A 56 -0.24 -5.12 -3.40
C GLU A 56 -1.72 -5.45 -3.18
N GLY A 57 -2.60 -4.82 -3.95
CA GLY A 57 -4.02 -5.14 -4.01
C GLY A 57 -4.33 -6.13 -5.15
N THR A 58 -5.02 -7.22 -4.84
CA THR A 58 -5.60 -8.15 -5.82
C THR A 58 -7.11 -8.17 -5.70
N PHE A 59 -7.82 -7.87 -6.78
CA PHE A 59 -9.28 -7.69 -6.77
C PHE A 59 -9.91 -8.09 -8.10
N ALA A 60 -11.20 -8.44 -8.07
CA ALA A 60 -11.95 -8.82 -9.27
C ALA A 60 -12.08 -7.65 -10.26
N ALA A 61 -12.05 -7.96 -11.55
CA ALA A 61 -12.13 -6.97 -12.62
C ALA A 61 -13.20 -7.35 -13.66
N THR A 62 -13.89 -6.34 -14.18
CA THR A 62 -14.73 -6.47 -15.38
C THR A 62 -13.83 -6.32 -16.60
N PRO A 63 -13.78 -7.27 -17.54
CA PRO A 63 -12.94 -7.15 -18.74
C PRO A 63 -13.24 -5.89 -19.54
N GLY A 64 -12.21 -5.11 -19.89
CA GLY A 64 -12.35 -3.79 -20.53
C GLY A 64 -12.99 -2.69 -19.67
N GLY A 65 -13.41 -2.99 -18.43
CA GLY A 65 -13.98 -2.03 -17.49
C GLY A 65 -12.93 -1.15 -16.82
N THR A 66 -13.37 -0.03 -16.23
CA THR A 66 -12.50 0.85 -15.44
C THR A 66 -12.31 0.34 -14.02
N PHE A 67 -11.17 0.69 -13.41
CA PHE A 67 -10.87 0.40 -12.01
C PHE A 67 -10.06 1.53 -11.37
N SER A 68 -10.07 1.57 -10.02
CA SER A 68 -9.16 2.37 -9.19
C SER A 68 -8.82 1.56 -7.94
N PHE A 69 -7.55 1.52 -7.56
CA PHE A 69 -7.06 1.03 -6.27
C PHE A 69 -6.33 2.19 -5.60
N GLU A 70 -6.79 2.58 -4.40
CA GLU A 70 -6.35 3.83 -3.77
C GLU A 70 -5.82 3.61 -2.36
N THR A 71 -4.69 4.23 -2.08
CA THR A 71 -4.15 4.45 -0.74
C THR A 71 -4.38 5.91 -0.39
N ARG A 72 -5.32 6.19 0.51
CA ARG A 72 -5.73 7.56 0.88
C ARG A 72 -5.19 7.94 2.25
N ASN A 73 -4.89 9.22 2.45
CA ASN A 73 -4.34 9.78 3.69
C ASN A 73 -3.12 8.99 4.23
N LEU A 74 -2.20 8.59 3.35
CA LEU A 74 -0.99 7.86 3.77
C LEU A 74 -0.08 8.79 4.58
N VAL A 75 0.01 8.57 5.89
CA VAL A 75 0.91 9.30 6.79
C VAL A 75 2.26 8.59 6.81
N LEU A 76 3.30 9.25 6.33
CA LEU A 76 4.69 8.78 6.45
C LEU A 76 5.42 9.58 7.56
N PRO A 77 5.75 8.98 8.72
CA PRO A 77 6.24 9.71 9.90
C PRO A 77 7.73 10.07 9.84
N PHE A 78 8.49 9.51 8.88
CA PHE A 78 9.90 9.77 8.64
C PHE A 78 10.17 10.02 7.15
N ALA A 79 11.29 10.67 6.82
CA ALA A 79 11.71 10.84 5.44
C ALA A 79 12.49 9.61 4.95
N LEU A 80 12.48 9.38 3.63
CA LEU A 80 13.29 8.37 2.96
C LEU A 80 14.24 9.05 1.97
N ASN A 81 15.51 9.14 2.33
CA ASN A 81 16.57 9.69 1.50
C ASN A 81 16.96 8.72 0.39
N ASP A 82 17.35 9.24 -0.78
CA ASP A 82 17.62 8.45 -1.99
C ASP A 82 16.47 7.48 -2.31
N GLY A 83 15.25 7.92 -2.03
CA GLY A 83 14.07 7.08 -2.09
C GLY A 83 13.62 6.77 -3.51
N SER A 84 12.68 5.84 -3.61
CA SER A 84 11.92 5.62 -4.82
C SER A 84 10.48 5.21 -4.51
N LEU A 85 9.56 5.75 -5.28
CA LEU A 85 8.17 5.29 -5.37
C LEU A 85 8.02 4.56 -6.71
N SER A 86 7.76 3.26 -6.68
CA SER A 86 7.41 2.48 -7.87
C SER A 86 5.98 1.96 -7.80
N ALA A 87 5.35 1.83 -8.96
CA ALA A 87 4.02 1.27 -9.11
C ALA A 87 4.00 0.28 -10.28
N THR A 88 3.28 -0.82 -10.13
CA THR A 88 3.07 -1.83 -11.16
C THR A 88 1.59 -2.22 -11.21
N LEU A 89 1.05 -2.29 -12.43
CA LEU A 89 -0.31 -2.74 -12.72
C LEU A 89 -0.23 -3.95 -13.65
N ARG A 90 -1.05 -4.97 -13.37
CA ARG A 90 -1.10 -6.22 -14.14
C ARG A 90 -2.54 -6.57 -14.51
N ASN A 91 -2.70 -7.18 -15.67
CA ASN A 91 -3.97 -7.50 -16.34
C ASN A 91 -4.75 -6.24 -16.77
N THR A 92 -4.03 -5.18 -17.14
CA THR A 92 -4.58 -3.87 -17.54
C THR A 92 -4.20 -3.51 -18.98
N ASP A 93 -4.91 -2.55 -19.56
CA ASP A 93 -4.66 -2.03 -20.92
C ASP A 93 -4.20 -0.55 -20.87
N THR A 94 -5.03 0.34 -20.34
CA THR A 94 -4.66 1.74 -20.04
C THR A 94 -4.45 1.92 -18.55
N ASN A 95 -3.55 2.82 -18.16
CA ASN A 95 -3.12 2.99 -16.77
C ASN A 95 -2.89 4.46 -16.42
N VAL A 96 -3.20 4.80 -15.17
CA VAL A 96 -2.96 6.11 -14.55
C VAL A 96 -2.42 5.88 -13.14
N LEU A 97 -1.31 6.55 -12.80
CA LEU A 97 -0.85 6.73 -11.43
C LEU A 97 -1.06 8.20 -11.06
N ILE A 98 -1.70 8.46 -9.92
CA ILE A 98 -1.83 9.79 -9.33
C ILE A 98 -1.22 9.76 -7.93
N VAL A 99 -0.37 10.73 -7.62
CA VAL A 99 0.25 10.92 -6.30
C VAL A 99 0.03 12.36 -5.89
N LYS A 100 -0.66 12.58 -4.77
CA LYS A 100 -0.96 13.90 -4.22
C LYS A 100 -0.30 14.10 -2.86
N LYS A 101 0.33 15.27 -2.68
CA LYS A 101 0.91 15.75 -1.43
C LYS A 101 0.71 17.27 -1.32
N GLY A 102 -0.23 17.70 -0.49
CA GLY A 102 -0.65 19.10 -0.38
C GLY A 102 -1.15 19.65 -1.71
N ASP A 103 -0.61 20.80 -2.12
CA ASP A 103 -0.92 21.46 -3.39
C ASP A 103 -0.24 20.79 -4.61
N THR A 104 0.62 19.79 -4.41
CA THR A 104 1.34 19.09 -5.50
C THR A 104 0.62 17.80 -5.87
N GLU A 105 0.26 17.67 -7.15
CA GLU A 105 -0.22 16.43 -7.75
C GLU A 105 0.70 16.02 -8.90
N VAL A 106 1.18 14.78 -8.87
CA VAL A 106 1.93 14.15 -9.96
C VAL A 106 1.03 13.11 -10.60
N LYS A 107 0.80 13.24 -11.91
CA LYS A 107 0.01 12.29 -12.70
C LYS A 107 0.88 11.68 -13.79
N LYS A 108 0.92 10.35 -13.84
CA LYS A 108 1.53 9.56 -14.92
C LYS A 108 0.46 8.75 -15.62
N VAL A 109 0.59 8.63 -16.94
CA VAL A 109 -0.32 7.85 -17.79
C VAL A 109 0.49 6.94 -18.69
N GLY A 110 -0.04 5.76 -19.03
CA GLY A 110 0.64 4.83 -19.92
C GLY A 110 -0.21 3.65 -20.35
N LEU A 111 0.20 3.04 -21.46
CA LEU A 111 -0.34 1.76 -21.93
C LEU A 111 0.45 0.62 -21.32
N SER A 112 -0.24 -0.50 -21.07
CA SER A 112 0.40 -1.75 -20.68
C SER A 112 1.12 -2.41 -21.86
N GLN A 113 2.20 -3.11 -21.55
CA GLN A 113 2.88 -4.02 -22.48
C GLN A 113 2.66 -5.44 -21.98
N ASN A 114 2.07 -6.30 -22.80
CA ASN A 114 1.68 -7.67 -22.43
C ASN A 114 0.84 -7.73 -21.13
N GLY A 115 -0.09 -6.79 -20.98
CA GLY A 115 -0.95 -6.67 -19.79
C GLY A 115 -0.25 -6.11 -18.54
N VAL A 116 0.98 -5.61 -18.63
CA VAL A 116 1.73 -5.03 -17.50
C VAL A 116 2.14 -3.59 -17.78
N PHE A 117 1.88 -2.69 -16.84
CA PHE A 117 2.42 -1.34 -16.78
C PHE A 117 3.28 -1.18 -15.53
N SER A 118 4.39 -0.47 -15.63
CA SER A 118 5.26 -0.18 -14.48
C SER A 118 5.88 1.21 -14.62
N THR A 119 6.03 1.91 -13.49
CA THR A 119 6.71 3.20 -13.43
C THR A 119 7.40 3.39 -12.09
N THR A 120 8.46 4.21 -12.09
CA THR A 120 9.22 4.57 -10.89
C THR A 120 9.52 6.07 -10.92
N ASP A 121 9.44 6.72 -9.77
CA ASP A 121 10.06 8.00 -9.47
C ASP A 121 11.15 7.80 -8.42
N SER A 122 12.29 8.45 -8.60
CA SER A 122 13.42 8.40 -7.67
C SER A 122 13.73 9.80 -7.14
N GLY A 123 14.07 9.89 -5.86
CA GLY A 123 14.34 11.12 -5.14
C GLY A 123 13.98 10.98 -3.66
N SER A 124 14.42 11.92 -2.83
CA SER A 124 14.06 11.91 -1.40
C SER A 124 12.55 12.07 -1.22
N ILE A 125 11.94 11.14 -0.50
CA ILE A 125 10.50 11.12 -0.18
C ILE A 125 10.34 11.77 1.20
N PRO A 126 9.77 12.99 1.31
CA PRO A 126 9.65 13.69 2.58
C PRO A 126 8.55 13.09 3.46
N ALA A 127 8.71 13.23 4.77
CA ALA A 127 7.67 12.92 5.74
C ALA A 127 6.37 13.74 5.52
N GLY A 128 5.31 13.29 6.18
CA GLY A 128 3.98 13.90 6.19
C GLY A 128 2.93 13.05 5.46
N THR A 129 1.75 13.64 5.30
CA THR A 129 0.60 12.98 4.65
C THR A 129 0.68 13.09 3.13
N TYR A 130 0.34 12.01 2.45
CA TYR A 130 0.01 11.93 1.03
C TYR A 130 -1.50 11.72 0.94
N GLU A 131 -2.26 12.71 0.45
CA GLU A 131 -3.73 12.67 0.53
C GLU A 131 -4.32 11.54 -0.33
N THR A 132 -3.69 11.26 -1.47
CA THR A 132 -4.10 10.19 -2.39
C THR A 132 -2.88 9.63 -3.13
N ILE A 133 -2.76 8.30 -3.14
CA ILE A 133 -2.02 7.57 -4.16
C ILE A 133 -3.00 6.62 -4.84
N SER A 134 -3.29 6.84 -6.12
CA SER A 134 -4.27 6.07 -6.91
C SER A 134 -3.60 5.37 -8.07
N LEU A 135 -3.84 4.06 -8.19
CA LEU A 135 -3.47 3.22 -9.32
C LEU A 135 -4.77 2.81 -10.02
N GLY A 136 -5.05 3.39 -11.18
CA GLY A 136 -6.31 3.17 -11.92
C GLY A 136 -6.11 3.02 -13.41
N GLY A 137 -7.19 2.79 -14.15
CA GLY A 137 -7.14 2.61 -15.60
C GLY A 137 -8.26 1.74 -16.15
N THR A 138 -7.96 0.96 -17.20
CA THR A 138 -8.86 -0.06 -17.76
C THR A 138 -8.26 -1.46 -17.64
N ALA A 139 -9.11 -2.44 -17.32
CA ALA A 139 -8.77 -3.85 -17.34
C ALA A 139 -8.49 -4.32 -18.79
N ALA A 140 -7.63 -5.32 -18.97
CA ALA A 140 -7.46 -5.97 -20.27
C ALA A 140 -8.75 -6.69 -20.72
N ALA A 141 -8.87 -6.99 -22.01
CA ALA A 141 -10.09 -7.54 -22.62
C ALA A 141 -10.48 -8.96 -22.13
N ASP A 142 -9.57 -9.66 -21.48
CA ASP A 142 -9.71 -11.00 -20.89
C ASP A 142 -9.45 -11.03 -19.37
N ALA A 143 -9.22 -9.87 -18.75
CA ALA A 143 -8.87 -9.78 -17.33
C ALA A 143 -10.08 -10.03 -16.40
N THR A 144 -9.98 -11.08 -15.59
CA THR A 144 -10.94 -11.42 -14.53
C THR A 144 -10.60 -10.82 -13.16
N HIS A 145 -9.34 -10.42 -12.98
CA HIS A 145 -8.80 -9.81 -11.78
C HIS A 145 -7.64 -8.88 -12.17
N ILE A 146 -7.37 -7.88 -11.34
CA ILE A 146 -6.23 -6.97 -11.48
C ILE A 146 -5.32 -7.15 -10.27
N ILE A 147 -4.01 -6.97 -10.50
CA ILE A 147 -3.02 -6.83 -9.44
C ILE A 147 -2.45 -5.43 -9.56
N ALA A 148 -2.62 -4.62 -8.53
CA ALA A 148 -2.12 -3.25 -8.44
C ALA A 148 -1.17 -3.16 -7.24
N SER A 149 0.11 -2.91 -7.50
CA SER A 149 1.12 -2.84 -6.44
C SER A 149 1.99 -1.59 -6.49
N MET A 150 2.43 -1.18 -5.31
CA MET A 150 3.22 0.00 -5.05
C MET A 150 4.33 -0.33 -4.06
N THR A 151 5.53 0.21 -4.28
CA THR A 151 6.64 0.15 -3.32
C THR A 151 7.15 1.55 -3.03
N ILE A 152 7.21 1.90 -1.74
CA ILE A 152 7.86 3.11 -1.22
C ILE A 152 9.10 2.67 -0.44
N GLN A 153 10.28 3.14 -0.83
CA GLN A 153 11.54 2.74 -0.20
C GLN A 153 12.58 3.86 -0.16
N GLY A 154 13.59 3.71 0.69
CA GLY A 154 14.77 4.57 0.77
C GLY A 154 15.47 4.47 2.14
N ARG A 155 16.44 5.35 2.40
CA ARG A 155 17.17 5.39 3.68
C ARG A 155 16.45 6.28 4.68
N LYS A 156 15.96 5.69 5.78
CA LYS A 156 15.17 6.37 6.81
C LYS A 156 15.92 7.55 7.45
N SER A 157 15.19 8.63 7.73
CA SER A 157 15.59 9.74 8.61
C SER A 157 14.38 10.26 9.38
N GLY A 158 14.37 10.11 10.71
CA GLY A 158 13.27 10.55 11.57
C GLY A 158 13.13 9.74 12.87
N PRO A 159 11.97 9.83 13.56
CA PRO A 159 11.72 9.11 14.82
C PRO A 159 11.96 7.59 14.68
N PRO A 160 12.55 6.91 15.69
CA PRO A 160 12.77 5.45 15.64
C PRO A 160 11.46 4.67 15.79
N ASP A 161 10.59 5.14 16.69
CA ASP A 161 9.22 4.66 16.86
C ASP A 161 8.29 5.49 15.98
N SER A 162 7.34 4.84 15.32
CA SER A 162 6.58 5.45 14.23
C SER A 162 5.32 4.64 13.87
N GLU A 163 4.28 5.34 13.44
CA GLU A 163 3.08 4.73 12.86
C GLU A 163 2.89 5.25 11.43
N ILE A 164 2.77 4.33 10.48
CA ILE A 164 2.33 4.63 9.11
C ILE A 164 0.86 4.26 9.03
N THR A 165 -0.01 5.23 8.75
CA THR A 165 -1.45 4.99 8.61
C THR A 165 -1.91 5.29 7.19
N PHE A 166 -2.88 4.53 6.67
CA PHE A 166 -3.51 4.80 5.37
C PHE A 166 -4.88 4.14 5.28
N ILE A 167 -5.73 4.65 4.39
CA ILE A 167 -7.03 4.07 4.07
C ILE A 167 -6.95 3.34 2.73
N VAL A 168 -7.54 2.15 2.63
CA VAL A 168 -7.71 1.42 1.36
C VAL A 168 -9.08 1.74 0.76
N ASP A 169 -9.10 2.20 -0.48
CA ASP A 169 -10.31 2.62 -1.19
C ASP A 169 -10.31 2.18 -2.67
N GLY A 170 -11.41 2.40 -3.39
CA GLY A 170 -11.61 2.03 -4.78
C GLY A 170 -12.05 0.57 -4.99
N VAL A 171 -11.52 -0.37 -4.21
CA VAL A 171 -11.88 -1.80 -4.24
C VAL A 171 -12.99 -2.14 -3.24
N ALA A 172 -13.90 -3.05 -3.59
CA ALA A 172 -15.02 -3.46 -2.72
C ALA A 172 -14.72 -4.77 -1.99
N ASP A 173 -14.28 -5.78 -2.76
CA ASP A 173 -13.90 -7.10 -2.28
C ASP A 173 -12.55 -7.47 -2.92
N GLY A 174 -11.66 -8.08 -2.14
CA GLY A 174 -10.33 -8.50 -2.61
C GLY A 174 -9.36 -8.73 -1.46
N GLU A 175 -8.06 -8.75 -1.78
CA GLU A 175 -6.97 -8.93 -0.82
C GLU A 175 -5.96 -7.80 -0.96
N VAL A 176 -5.42 -7.32 0.16
CA VAL A 176 -4.27 -6.40 0.19
C VAL A 176 -3.14 -7.04 0.97
N ALA A 177 -2.03 -7.32 0.28
CA ALA A 177 -0.79 -7.77 0.88
C ALA A 177 0.11 -6.57 1.19
N ILE A 178 0.61 -6.50 2.42
CA ILE A 178 1.57 -5.51 2.90
C ILE A 178 2.83 -6.25 3.29
N THR A 179 3.96 -5.88 2.68
CA THR A 179 5.28 -6.43 3.02
C THR A 179 6.21 -5.29 3.37
N VAL A 180 6.81 -5.34 4.57
CA VAL A 180 7.79 -4.37 5.05
C VAL A 180 9.14 -5.07 5.16
N SER A 181 10.15 -4.46 4.56
CA SER A 181 11.53 -4.95 4.57
C SER A 181 12.47 -3.88 5.11
N VAL A 182 13.45 -4.31 5.90
CA VAL A 182 14.48 -3.44 6.49
C VAL A 182 15.85 -4.04 6.19
N ASP A 183 16.74 -3.21 5.63
CA ASP A 183 18.11 -3.58 5.25
C ASP A 183 18.18 -4.84 4.35
N GLY A 184 17.15 -5.01 3.51
CA GLY A 184 17.01 -6.12 2.55
C GLY A 184 16.36 -7.39 3.12
N GLY A 185 16.16 -7.49 4.43
CA GLY A 185 15.41 -8.58 5.06
C GLY A 185 13.93 -8.25 5.21
N THR A 186 13.04 -9.20 4.95
CA THR A 186 11.60 -9.06 5.26
C THR A 186 11.40 -9.01 6.77
N ALA A 187 10.92 -7.88 7.28
CA ALA A 187 10.59 -7.68 8.69
C ALA A 187 9.13 -8.04 9.00
N LEU A 188 8.23 -7.82 8.03
CA LEU A 188 6.82 -8.21 8.11
C LEU A 188 6.29 -8.58 6.72
N SER A 189 5.39 -9.57 6.65
CA SER A 189 4.49 -9.75 5.52
C SER A 189 3.12 -10.17 6.04
N ARG A 190 2.07 -9.48 5.61
CA ARG A 190 0.68 -9.66 6.08
C ARG A 190 -0.28 -9.48 4.92
N THR A 191 -1.23 -10.40 4.77
CA THR A 191 -2.41 -10.21 3.91
C THR A 191 -3.60 -9.79 4.77
N ILE A 192 -4.34 -8.80 4.28
CA ILE A 192 -5.59 -8.28 4.84
C ILE A 192 -6.69 -8.57 3.83
N GLN A 193 -7.81 -9.14 4.29
CA GLN A 193 -9.01 -9.31 3.47
C GLN A 193 -9.77 -7.98 3.40
N VAL A 194 -10.18 -7.59 2.19
CA VAL A 194 -11.03 -6.41 1.94
C VAL A 194 -12.45 -6.88 1.65
N GLY A 195 -13.42 -6.30 2.37
CA GLY A 195 -14.83 -6.63 2.23
C GLY A 195 -15.21 -7.94 2.94
N SER A 196 -16.32 -8.54 2.52
CA SER A 196 -16.84 -9.78 3.10
C SER A 196 -16.62 -10.93 2.12
N PRO A 197 -15.52 -11.71 2.24
CA PRO A 197 -15.26 -12.81 1.32
C PRO A 197 -16.40 -13.82 1.38
N VAL A 198 -17.08 -14.00 0.24
CA VAL A 198 -18.21 -14.93 0.10
C VAL A 198 -17.77 -16.36 0.39
N THR A 199 -18.03 -16.79 1.63
CA THR A 199 -17.77 -18.17 2.06
C THR A 199 -18.75 -19.10 1.36
N ILE A 200 -18.35 -19.63 0.21
CA ILE A 200 -19.07 -20.68 -0.51
C ILE A 200 -19.10 -21.97 0.30
N THR A 201 -20.08 -22.07 1.20
CA THR A 201 -20.42 -23.34 1.85
C THR A 201 -21.04 -24.26 0.80
N PRO A 202 -20.43 -25.42 0.47
CA PRO A 202 -20.97 -26.30 -0.55
C PRO A 202 -22.26 -26.97 -0.06
N THR A 203 -23.41 -26.49 -0.53
CA THR A 203 -24.70 -27.15 -0.30
C THR A 203 -24.70 -28.52 -0.99
N GLN A 204 -24.60 -29.61 -0.20
CA GLN A 204 -24.80 -30.95 -0.73
C GLN A 204 -26.28 -31.18 -1.05
N THR A 205 -26.62 -31.14 -2.34
CA THR A 205 -27.94 -31.57 -2.82
C THR A 205 -27.99 -33.10 -2.89
N TYR A 206 -28.64 -33.74 -1.90
CA TYR A 206 -28.93 -35.16 -1.94
C TYR A 206 -30.13 -35.46 -2.85
N TYR A 207 -29.89 -36.17 -3.96
CA TYR A 207 -30.97 -36.70 -4.79
C TYR A 207 -31.53 -37.99 -4.15
N SER A 208 -32.68 -37.88 -3.50
CA SER A 208 -33.45 -39.05 -3.04
C SER A 208 -34.24 -39.65 -4.21
N SER A 209 -33.63 -40.59 -4.93
CA SER A 209 -34.34 -41.42 -5.92
C SER A 209 -35.14 -42.51 -5.21
N GLY A 210 -36.39 -42.20 -4.87
CA GLY A 210 -37.34 -43.20 -4.38
C GLY A 210 -37.72 -44.19 -5.49
N GLY A 211 -37.14 -45.39 -5.49
CA GLY A 211 -37.51 -46.41 -6.49
C GLY A 211 -36.55 -47.60 -6.64
N GLY A 212 -36.35 -48.39 -5.56
CA GLY A 212 -35.98 -49.82 -5.57
C GLY A 212 -34.85 -50.34 -6.47
N GLY A 213 -33.83 -50.97 -5.87
CA GLY A 213 -33.03 -52.00 -6.56
C GLY A 213 -31.52 -51.78 -6.76
N GLY A 214 -30.92 -50.85 -6.03
CA GLY A 214 -29.49 -50.90 -5.63
C GLY A 214 -28.41 -51.15 -6.71
N ARG A 215 -27.96 -50.10 -7.40
CA ARG A 215 -26.56 -49.97 -7.85
C ARG A 215 -26.17 -48.51 -8.15
N THR A 216 -24.95 -48.13 -7.71
CA THR A 216 -24.04 -47.05 -8.16
C THR A 216 -24.58 -45.86 -8.98
N SER A 217 -24.18 -44.64 -8.60
CA SER A 217 -24.20 -43.47 -9.50
C SER A 217 -22.97 -42.56 -9.32
N VAL A 218 -22.71 -41.74 -10.34
CA VAL A 218 -21.48 -40.95 -10.58
C VAL A 218 -21.82 -39.45 -10.55
N TYR A 219 -20.89 -38.61 -10.08
CA TYR A 219 -21.09 -37.17 -9.98
C TYR A 219 -20.92 -36.46 -11.33
N ALA A 220 -21.81 -35.50 -11.61
CA ALA A 220 -21.69 -34.54 -12.70
C ALA A 220 -22.10 -33.14 -12.20
N THR A 221 -21.35 -32.11 -12.58
CA THR A 221 -21.52 -30.74 -12.07
C THR A 221 -22.02 -29.81 -13.16
N THR A 222 -23.18 -29.18 -12.93
CA THR A 222 -23.67 -28.03 -13.72
C THR A 222 -24.30 -27.03 -12.76
N ALA A 223 -23.80 -25.79 -12.75
CA ALA A 223 -24.26 -24.73 -11.86
C ALA A 223 -25.04 -23.67 -12.64
N THR A 224 -26.19 -23.23 -12.13
CA THR A 224 -27.01 -22.17 -12.72
C THR A 224 -27.83 -21.44 -11.65
N THR A 225 -27.39 -20.21 -11.35
CA THR A 225 -28.20 -19.03 -10.95
C THR A 225 -28.83 -18.91 -9.55
N ALA A 226 -28.92 -17.63 -9.15
CA ALA A 226 -29.87 -16.98 -8.24
C ALA A 226 -29.37 -16.62 -6.82
N VAL A 227 -29.23 -15.31 -6.58
CA VAL A 227 -29.06 -14.71 -5.25
C VAL A 227 -30.36 -14.00 -4.88
N THR A 228 -30.89 -14.28 -3.68
CA THR A 228 -31.97 -13.49 -3.07
C THR A 228 -31.34 -12.57 -2.02
N THR A 229 -31.36 -11.26 -2.27
CA THR A 229 -30.95 -10.27 -1.27
C THR A 229 -32.14 -9.90 -0.38
N THR A 230 -31.97 -10.04 0.94
CA THR A 230 -32.91 -9.51 1.92
C THR A 230 -32.49 -8.09 2.31
N PRO A 231 -33.32 -7.06 2.09
CA PRO A 231 -32.94 -5.69 2.43
C PRO A 231 -33.04 -5.44 3.94
N THR A 232 -31.90 -5.21 4.59
CA THR A 232 -31.87 -4.72 5.98
C THR A 232 -32.38 -3.29 6.03
N THR A 233 -33.56 -3.09 6.62
CA THR A 233 -34.13 -1.74 6.81
C THR A 233 -33.59 -1.13 8.10
N THR A 234 -32.60 -0.23 7.97
CA THR A 234 -32.14 0.61 9.09
C THR A 234 -33.22 1.62 9.45
N ARG A 235 -33.76 1.54 10.68
CA ARG A 235 -34.85 2.39 11.16
C ARG A 235 -34.34 3.76 11.61
N THR A 236 -34.40 4.75 10.73
CA THR A 236 -34.22 6.17 11.10
C THR A 236 -35.42 6.64 11.93
N THR A 237 -35.18 7.07 13.18
CA THR A 237 -36.20 7.77 13.99
C THR A 237 -36.28 9.24 13.60
N THR A 238 -37.14 9.55 12.63
CA THR A 238 -37.54 10.94 12.33
C THR A 238 -38.32 11.52 13.50
N VAL A 239 -37.83 12.59 14.10
CA VAL A 239 -38.59 13.37 15.09
C VAL A 239 -39.48 14.37 14.34
N THR A 240 -40.78 14.10 14.32
CA THR A 240 -41.78 14.99 13.71
C THR A 240 -42.06 16.20 14.60
N ALA A 241 -41.86 17.41 14.09
CA ALA A 241 -42.36 18.65 14.69
C ALA A 241 -42.91 19.59 13.60
N SER A 242 -44.17 20.01 13.75
CA SER A 242 -44.90 20.91 12.82
C SER A 242 -46.27 21.25 13.41
N PRO A 243 -46.96 22.35 13.04
CA PRO A 243 -46.46 23.70 12.73
C PRO A 243 -47.29 24.83 13.43
N THR A 244 -46.76 26.05 13.49
CA THR A 244 -47.49 27.36 13.57
C THR A 244 -46.43 28.47 13.32
N GLY A 245 -46.62 29.55 12.55
CA GLY A 245 -47.78 30.02 11.79
C GLY A 245 -47.38 30.84 10.55
N GLU A 246 -48.27 31.73 10.09
CA GLU A 246 -48.29 32.38 8.77
C GLU A 246 -47.26 33.52 8.57
N GLU A 247 -46.87 33.84 7.31
CA GLU A 247 -47.38 35.03 6.59
C GLU A 247 -46.55 35.42 5.31
N THR A 248 -47.26 35.61 4.18
CA THR A 248 -46.97 36.46 2.98
C THR A 248 -45.73 36.21 2.06
N ALA A 249 -45.91 36.48 0.76
CA ALA A 249 -44.91 36.41 -0.33
C ALA A 249 -44.98 37.71 -1.19
N ALA A 250 -44.21 38.01 -2.25
CA ALA A 250 -43.24 37.29 -3.11
C ALA A 250 -42.39 38.38 -3.85
N PRO A 251 -41.79 38.20 -5.06
CA PRO A 251 -41.20 37.03 -5.75
C PRO A 251 -39.76 37.27 -6.32
N ALA A 252 -39.15 36.21 -6.86
CA ALA A 252 -38.21 36.17 -8.02
C ALA A 252 -36.92 37.02 -8.08
N ALA A 253 -35.78 36.33 -8.24
CA ALA A 253 -34.66 36.76 -9.09
C ALA A 253 -33.92 35.54 -9.68
N VAL A 254 -33.84 35.47 -11.01
CA VAL A 254 -32.95 34.53 -11.73
C VAL A 254 -31.57 35.19 -11.85
N GLN A 255 -30.48 34.43 -11.67
CA GLN A 255 -29.14 34.89 -12.01
C GLN A 255 -28.43 33.93 -12.98
N THR A 256 -27.57 34.54 -13.79
CA THR A 256 -27.18 34.06 -15.12
C THR A 256 -25.83 33.34 -15.10
N VAL A 257 -25.63 32.47 -16.10
CA VAL A 257 -24.37 31.78 -16.39
C VAL A 257 -23.19 32.77 -16.48
N GLY A 258 -22.11 32.47 -15.75
CA GLY A 258 -20.82 33.14 -15.90
C GLY A 258 -19.95 32.42 -16.93
N GLU A 259 -19.57 33.15 -17.98
CA GLU A 259 -18.65 32.71 -19.03
C GLU A 259 -17.20 32.65 -18.50
N VAL A 260 -16.48 31.55 -18.77
CA VAL A 260 -15.06 31.39 -18.39
C VAL A 260 -14.20 31.34 -19.64
N THR A 261 -13.43 32.39 -19.87
CA THR A 261 -12.51 32.54 -21.00
C THR A 261 -11.33 31.57 -20.91
N VAL A 262 -11.12 30.77 -21.95
CA VAL A 262 -9.98 29.84 -22.07
C VAL A 262 -8.87 30.48 -22.90
N THR A 263 -7.76 30.86 -22.25
CA THR A 263 -6.54 31.30 -22.94
C THR A 263 -5.67 30.08 -23.28
N HIS A 264 -5.43 29.84 -24.57
CA HIS A 264 -4.46 28.84 -25.03
C HIS A 264 -3.05 29.45 -25.13
N GLU A 265 -2.04 28.78 -24.57
CA GLU A 265 -0.63 29.08 -24.79
C GLU A 265 -0.02 28.04 -25.75
N PRO A 266 0.70 28.45 -26.82
CA PRO A 266 1.25 27.52 -27.82
C PRO A 266 2.54 26.82 -27.36
N PRO A 267 2.88 25.65 -27.94
CA PRO A 267 3.98 24.82 -27.44
C PRO A 267 5.37 25.40 -27.75
N VAL A 268 6.23 25.48 -26.74
CA VAL A 268 7.65 25.83 -26.89
C VAL A 268 8.47 24.64 -27.38
N THR A 269 9.43 24.92 -28.26
CA THR A 269 10.25 23.95 -28.98
C THR A 269 11.43 23.41 -28.15
N SER A 270 11.90 22.23 -28.53
CA SER A 270 13.03 21.52 -27.91
C SER A 270 14.38 22.22 -28.11
N SER A 271 15.26 22.10 -27.10
CA SER A 271 16.67 22.51 -27.15
C SER A 271 17.56 21.37 -26.62
N PRO A 272 18.77 21.13 -27.16
CA PRO A 272 19.46 19.85 -27.04
C PRO A 272 20.32 19.64 -25.78
N SER A 273 20.62 18.37 -25.50
CA SER A 273 21.38 17.88 -24.34
C SER A 273 22.80 18.43 -24.19
N PRO A 274 23.29 18.62 -22.96
CA PRO A 274 24.72 18.62 -22.65
C PRO A 274 25.27 17.18 -22.50
N THR A 275 26.37 16.95 -23.21
CA THR A 275 27.24 15.76 -23.26
C THR A 275 27.53 15.10 -21.91
N ALA A 276 27.40 13.77 -21.85
CA ALA A 276 27.92 12.97 -20.73
C ALA A 276 29.44 12.80 -20.80
N THR A 277 30.13 12.98 -19.68
CA THR A 277 31.56 12.69 -19.52
C THR A 277 31.73 11.51 -18.55
N PRO A 278 32.45 10.44 -18.91
CA PRO A 278 32.61 9.29 -18.02
C PRO A 278 33.66 9.58 -16.93
N LEU A 279 33.29 9.44 -15.66
CA LEU A 279 34.24 9.42 -14.55
C LEU A 279 34.68 7.99 -14.23
N ALA A 280 35.98 7.84 -13.95
CA ALA A 280 36.68 6.57 -13.95
C ALA A 280 36.36 5.68 -12.75
N ALA A 281 36.53 4.37 -12.94
CA ALA A 281 36.49 3.38 -11.88
C ALA A 281 37.54 3.67 -10.80
N TYR A 282 37.14 3.59 -9.52
CA TYR A 282 38.07 3.46 -8.41
C TYR A 282 37.91 2.10 -7.74
N LEU A 283 39.01 1.35 -7.75
CA LEU A 283 39.14 0.04 -7.11
C LEU A 283 39.21 0.20 -5.58
N ALA A 284 38.62 -0.75 -4.86
CA ALA A 284 38.90 -1.00 -3.45
C ALA A 284 40.36 -1.47 -3.27
N PRO A 285 40.97 -1.38 -2.07
CA PRO A 285 40.64 -2.36 -1.04
C PRO A 285 40.69 -1.82 0.41
N LEU A 286 39.59 -1.94 1.15
CA LEU A 286 39.61 -1.81 2.63
C LEU A 286 39.97 -3.17 3.27
N GLY A 287 41.25 -3.56 3.16
CA GLY A 287 41.71 -4.93 3.43
C GLY A 287 42.86 -5.10 4.43
N ILE A 288 43.20 -4.09 5.25
CA ILE A 288 44.38 -4.13 6.15
C ILE A 288 44.09 -3.55 7.56
N ALA A 289 42.96 -3.93 8.17
CA ALA A 289 42.62 -3.53 9.55
C ALA A 289 42.56 -4.70 10.56
N ILE A 290 42.35 -5.94 10.11
CA ILE A 290 42.13 -7.10 11.00
C ILE A 290 43.44 -7.86 11.34
N LEU A 291 44.51 -7.70 10.55
CA LEU A 291 45.79 -8.39 10.78
C LEU A 291 46.68 -7.79 11.89
N LEU A 292 46.43 -6.55 12.33
CA LEU A 292 47.25 -5.90 13.37
C LEU A 292 46.81 -6.23 14.82
N LEU A 293 45.63 -6.83 15.03
CA LEU A 293 45.12 -7.18 16.36
C LEU A 293 45.47 -8.62 16.80
N ILE A 294 45.98 -9.46 15.90
CA ILE A 294 46.42 -10.83 16.21
C ILE A 294 47.92 -10.87 16.58
N GLY A 295 48.71 -9.87 16.17
CA GLY A 295 50.15 -9.80 16.44
C GLY A 295 50.54 -9.49 17.89
N SER A 296 49.69 -8.77 18.65
CA SER A 296 50.01 -8.28 19.99
C SER A 296 49.79 -9.30 21.12
N MET A 297 49.08 -10.40 20.87
CA MET A 297 48.85 -11.47 21.86
C MET A 297 49.88 -12.61 21.81
N ARG A 298 50.92 -12.52 20.97
CA ARG A 298 51.93 -13.59 20.79
C ARG A 298 53.37 -13.22 21.17
N ARG A 299 53.57 -12.15 21.96
CA ARG A 299 54.80 -11.96 22.73
C ARG A 299 54.48 -12.02 24.24
N ARG A 300 55.22 -12.91 24.91
CA ARG A 300 55.38 -12.96 26.36
C ARG A 300 56.08 -11.69 26.85
#